data_AF-A0A2U3GYG9-F1
#
_entry.id   AF-A0A2U3GYG9-F1
#
_cell.length_a   1.000
_cell.length_b   1.000
_cell.length_c   1.000
_cell.angle_alpha   90.00
_cell.angle_beta   90.00
_cell.angle_gamma   90.00
#
_symmetry.space_group_name_H-M   'P 1'
#
loop_
_entity.id
_entity.type
_entity.pdbx_description
1 polymer ?
#
loop_
_entity_poly.entity_id
_entity_poly.type
_entity_poly.pdbx_seq_one_letter_code
_entity_poly.pdbx_strand_id
1 'polypeptide(L)'
;MTGGPVAGRRGAGPAGLLLIAAAAAWVWMVTRWGGTQAMPGTMSLGLSAFLAVWTLMMAAMMLPATTSVAALYARTMTAHRTPRMVVFTVAYLLVWAAAGLPAYALAVGLGRAASLPAATGTAVAAAVFAVSGVYQLTPLKDRCLARCRSPIGLMLRYASYPGLSRDLRAGAHHGAFCLGCCWSLMVLLAAFGLMNLWAMVVLAAVITAEKLAPAGRLVARTVGVASIALAVAVFWVPALAPGLTGGGTTGM
;
A
#
# COMPACT_ATOMS: atom_id res chain seq x y z
N MET A 1 -31.97 35.83 -27.48
CA MET A 1 -31.83 34.84 -26.38
C MET A 1 -30.88 33.74 -26.84
N THR A 2 -29.59 33.85 -26.54
CA THR A 2 -28.58 32.84 -26.88
C THR A 2 -27.97 32.32 -25.59
N GLY A 3 -28.57 31.26 -25.05
CA GLY A 3 -28.00 30.51 -23.93
C GLY A 3 -26.86 29.64 -24.42
N GLY A 4 -25.63 30.14 -24.32
CA GLY A 4 -24.44 29.34 -24.58
C GLY A 4 -24.34 28.17 -23.59
N PRO A 5 -23.83 27.00 -24.00
CA PRO A 5 -23.62 25.90 -23.08
C PRO A 5 -22.54 26.31 -22.08
N VAL A 6 -22.94 26.47 -20.81
CA VAL A 6 -22.00 26.57 -19.70
C VAL A 6 -21.26 25.24 -19.64
N ALA A 7 -20.10 25.18 -20.30
CA ALA A 7 -19.12 24.14 -20.10
C ALA A 7 -18.61 24.25 -18.66
N GLY A 8 -19.42 23.79 -17.71
CA GLY A 8 -19.02 23.65 -16.33
C GLY A 8 -17.81 22.75 -16.32
N ARG A 9 -16.63 23.31 -16.04
CA ARG A 9 -15.46 22.55 -15.63
C ARG A 9 -15.92 21.69 -14.47
N ARG A 10 -16.28 20.43 -14.74
CA ARG A 10 -16.58 19.41 -13.74
C ARG A 10 -15.28 19.14 -13.04
N GLY A 11 -14.94 20.01 -12.08
CA GLY A 11 -13.78 19.80 -11.21
C GLY A 11 -13.89 18.38 -10.67
N ALA A 12 -12.81 17.62 -10.78
CA ALA A 12 -12.77 16.26 -10.27
C ALA A 12 -13.25 16.31 -8.81
N GLY A 13 -14.32 15.56 -8.51
CA GLY A 13 -14.74 15.38 -7.12
C GLY A 13 -13.54 14.86 -6.30
N PRO A 14 -13.58 14.95 -4.96
CA PRO A 14 -12.43 14.58 -4.12
C PRO A 14 -11.92 13.14 -4.33
N ALA A 15 -12.76 12.21 -4.77
CA ALA A 15 -12.32 10.88 -5.22
C ALA A 15 -11.46 10.94 -6.50
N GLY A 16 -11.82 11.80 -7.45
CA GLY A 16 -11.03 12.05 -8.65
C GLY A 16 -9.69 12.72 -8.34
N LEU A 17 -9.63 13.62 -7.35
CA LEU A 17 -8.36 14.20 -6.89
C LEU A 17 -7.39 13.14 -6.35
N LEU A 18 -7.89 12.18 -5.57
CA LEU A 18 -7.10 11.04 -5.08
C LEU A 18 -6.58 10.17 -6.23
N LEU A 19 -7.42 9.88 -7.22
CA LEU A 19 -7.03 9.10 -8.40
C LEU A 19 -5.99 9.84 -9.26
N ILE A 20 -6.13 11.15 -9.43
CA ILE A 20 -5.14 11.99 -10.13
C ILE A 20 -3.81 11.95 -9.38
N ALA A 21 -3.82 12.12 -8.06
CA ALA A 21 -2.61 12.03 -7.25
C ALA A 21 -1.96 10.64 -7.32
N ALA A 22 -2.77 9.57 -7.28
CA ALA A 22 -2.29 8.20 -7.44
C ALA A 22 -1.68 7.96 -8.83
N ALA A 23 -2.32 8.44 -9.89
CA ALA A 23 -1.83 8.33 -11.25
C ALA A 23 -0.52 9.10 -11.44
N ALA A 24 -0.42 10.33 -10.90
CA ALA A 24 0.82 11.11 -10.92
C ALA A 24 1.95 10.38 -10.18
N ALA A 25 1.66 9.77 -9.02
CA ALA A 25 2.61 8.96 -8.29
C ALA A 25 3.07 7.73 -9.10
N TRP A 26 2.13 7.01 -9.73
CA TRP A 26 2.47 5.89 -10.63
C TRP A 26 3.34 6.30 -11.82
N VAL A 27 2.98 7.39 -12.51
CA VAL A 27 3.77 7.92 -13.63
C VAL A 27 5.19 8.24 -13.17
N TRP A 28 5.34 8.87 -12.00
CA TRP A 28 6.66 9.14 -11.45
C TRP A 28 7.43 7.86 -11.14
N MET A 29 6.80 6.86 -10.52
CA MET A 29 7.44 5.57 -10.21
C MET A 29 7.90 4.85 -11.48
N VAL A 30 7.03 4.77 -12.50
CA VAL A 30 7.34 4.10 -13.77
C VAL A 30 8.42 4.85 -14.55
N THR A 31 8.40 6.17 -14.59
CA THR A 31 9.43 6.95 -15.33
C THR A 31 10.80 6.92 -14.66
N ARG A 32 10.86 6.76 -13.32
CA ARG A 32 12.13 6.71 -12.58
C ARG A 32 12.69 5.30 -12.41
N TRP A 33 11.82 4.29 -12.30
CA TRP A 33 12.22 2.92 -11.94
C TRP A 33 11.81 1.86 -12.98
N GLY A 34 11.05 2.23 -14.02
CA GLY A 34 10.64 1.34 -15.11
C GLY A 34 11.83 0.95 -15.97
N GLY A 35 12.42 -0.21 -15.67
CA GLY A 35 13.63 -0.71 -16.32
C GLY A 35 14.78 -0.99 -15.36
N THR A 36 14.65 -0.57 -14.09
CA THR A 36 15.59 -0.99 -13.05
C THR A 36 15.31 -2.42 -12.61
N GLN A 37 16.36 -3.21 -12.42
CA GLN A 37 16.24 -4.56 -11.85
C GLN A 37 15.82 -4.47 -10.38
N ALA A 38 15.14 -5.50 -9.89
CA ALA A 38 14.76 -5.59 -8.49
C ALA A 38 16.02 -5.66 -7.62
N MET A 39 16.34 -4.56 -6.91
CA MET A 39 17.49 -4.50 -6.02
C MET A 39 17.08 -4.91 -4.59
N PRO A 40 17.87 -5.75 -3.90
CA PRO A 40 17.68 -6.01 -2.49
C PRO A 40 17.90 -4.74 -1.64
N GLY A 41 17.29 -4.70 -0.47
CA GLY A 41 17.56 -3.71 0.56
C GLY A 41 17.06 -2.29 0.26
N THR A 42 17.79 -1.27 0.70
CA THR A 42 17.32 0.14 0.68
C THR A 42 17.47 0.83 -0.67
N MET A 43 17.84 0.10 -1.74
CA MET A 43 18.18 0.68 -3.06
C MET A 43 19.34 1.68 -2.99
N SER A 44 20.27 1.50 -2.04
CA SER A 44 21.35 2.46 -1.72
C SER A 44 20.88 3.86 -1.27
N LEU A 45 19.59 4.02 -0.96
CA LEU A 45 19.05 5.28 -0.44
C LEU A 45 19.30 5.38 1.07
N GLY A 46 19.65 6.58 1.52
CA GLY A 46 19.57 6.96 2.93
C GLY A 46 18.12 7.07 3.40
N LEU A 47 17.92 7.14 4.72
CA LEU A 47 16.59 7.11 5.35
C LEU A 47 15.61 8.15 4.79
N SER A 48 16.02 9.41 4.63
CA SER A 48 15.14 10.48 4.15
C SER A 48 14.65 10.24 2.72
N ALA A 49 15.56 9.88 1.81
CA ALA A 49 15.23 9.56 0.43
C ALA A 49 14.37 8.30 0.33
N PHE A 50 14.67 7.27 1.15
CA PHE A 50 13.84 6.07 1.22
C PHE A 50 12.41 6.40 1.67
N LEU A 51 12.24 7.19 2.73
CA LEU A 51 10.92 7.58 3.22
C LEU A 51 10.12 8.37 2.18
N ALA A 52 10.79 9.23 1.40
CA ALA A 52 10.14 9.96 0.31
C ALA A 52 9.63 9.02 -0.80
N VAL A 53 10.49 8.12 -1.29
CA VAL A 53 10.13 7.13 -2.31
C VAL A 53 9.07 6.15 -1.80
N TRP A 54 9.22 5.67 -0.56
CA TRP A 54 8.26 4.82 0.11
C TRP A 54 6.88 5.49 0.20
N THR A 55 6.83 6.75 0.64
CA THR A 55 5.55 7.48 0.76
C THR A 55 4.89 7.65 -0.60
N LEU A 56 5.67 7.92 -1.65
CA LEU A 56 5.16 8.05 -3.01
C LEU A 56 4.65 6.71 -3.58
N MET A 57 5.39 5.61 -3.32
CA MET A 57 4.95 4.25 -3.63
C MET A 57 3.62 3.91 -2.93
N MET A 58 3.52 4.22 -1.63
CA MET A 58 2.28 4.02 -0.87
C MET A 58 1.14 4.90 -1.39
N ALA A 59 1.42 6.13 -1.84
CA ALA A 59 0.44 6.97 -2.50
C ALA A 59 -0.08 6.31 -3.79
N ALA A 60 0.82 5.81 -4.64
CA ALA A 60 0.48 5.14 -5.90
C ALA A 60 -0.40 3.90 -5.66
N MET A 61 -0.02 3.05 -4.71
CA MET A 61 -0.69 1.77 -4.49
C MET A 61 -1.95 1.89 -3.62
N MET A 62 -1.98 2.80 -2.64
CA MET A 62 -3.03 2.79 -1.62
C MET A 62 -4.13 3.83 -1.83
N LEU A 63 -3.86 4.97 -2.46
CA LEU A 63 -4.88 6.00 -2.71
C LEU A 63 -6.06 5.50 -3.59
N PRO A 64 -5.86 4.65 -4.61
CA PRO A 64 -6.98 4.09 -5.38
C PRO A 64 -7.96 3.32 -4.48
N ALA A 65 -7.45 2.55 -3.53
CA ALA A 65 -8.25 1.71 -2.65
C ALA A 65 -8.98 2.49 -1.53
N THR A 66 -8.61 3.75 -1.28
CA THR A 66 -9.31 4.62 -0.30
C THR A 66 -10.41 5.47 -0.93
N THR A 67 -10.55 5.46 -2.25
CA THR A 67 -11.48 6.32 -3.00
C THR A 67 -12.93 6.20 -2.54
N SER A 68 -13.43 4.98 -2.25
CA SER A 68 -14.81 4.76 -1.82
C SER A 68 -15.11 5.39 -0.45
N VAL A 69 -14.24 5.17 0.53
CA VAL A 69 -14.35 5.75 1.87
C VAL A 69 -14.16 7.26 1.81
N ALA A 70 -13.20 7.75 1.05
CA ALA A 70 -12.95 9.17 0.86
C ALA A 70 -14.13 9.89 0.17
N ALA A 71 -14.74 9.26 -0.84
CA ALA A 71 -15.91 9.80 -1.53
C ALA A 71 -17.10 9.96 -0.57
N LEU A 72 -17.34 8.95 0.26
CA LEU A 72 -18.41 8.97 1.25
C LEU A 72 -18.11 9.98 2.37
N TYR A 73 -16.88 10.01 2.87
CA TYR A 73 -16.45 10.99 3.86
C TYR A 73 -16.64 12.43 3.36
N ALA A 74 -16.27 12.70 2.10
CA ALA A 74 -16.44 14.01 1.49
C ALA A 74 -17.90 14.47 1.37
N ARG A 75 -18.88 13.54 1.31
CA ARG A 75 -20.31 13.89 1.33
C ARG A 75 -20.75 14.49 2.66
N THR A 76 -20.01 14.25 3.74
CA THR A 76 -20.27 14.88 5.05
C THR A 76 -19.76 16.32 5.15
N MET A 77 -19.06 16.81 4.11
CA MET A 77 -18.53 18.16 4.04
C MET A 77 -19.45 19.05 3.19
N THR A 78 -19.97 20.11 3.79
CA THR A 78 -20.85 21.10 3.14
C THR A 78 -20.07 22.27 2.54
N ALA A 79 -18.92 22.63 3.11
CA ALA A 79 -18.04 23.72 2.65
C ALA A 79 -16.56 23.32 2.65
N HIS A 80 -15.75 24.01 1.85
CA HIS A 80 -14.29 23.85 1.73
C HIS A 80 -13.85 22.38 1.54
N ARG A 81 -14.59 21.62 0.70
CA ARG A 81 -14.40 20.17 0.54
C ARG A 81 -12.98 19.79 0.10
N THR A 82 -12.40 20.50 -0.85
CA THR A 82 -11.05 20.21 -1.37
C THR A 82 -9.96 20.33 -0.30
N PRO A 83 -9.74 21.48 0.36
CA PRO A 83 -8.68 21.60 1.37
C PRO A 83 -8.88 20.65 2.57
N ARG A 84 -10.13 20.39 2.97
CA ARG A 84 -10.45 19.42 4.01
C ARG A 84 -10.10 17.98 3.61
N MET A 85 -10.32 17.61 2.36
CA MET A 85 -9.89 16.31 1.82
C MET A 85 -8.38 16.21 1.65
N VAL A 86 -7.69 17.31 1.35
CA VAL A 86 -6.21 17.36 1.37
C VAL A 86 -5.72 17.00 2.77
N VAL A 87 -6.31 17.58 3.81
CA VAL A 87 -5.92 17.33 5.21
C VAL A 87 -6.15 15.87 5.61
N PHE A 88 -7.30 15.30 5.25
CA PHE A 88 -7.57 13.87 5.42
C PHE A 88 -6.50 13.01 4.73
N THR A 89 -6.15 13.35 3.49
CA THR A 89 -5.21 12.58 2.67
C THR A 89 -3.78 12.71 3.18
N VAL A 90 -3.37 13.89 3.62
CA VAL A 90 -2.05 14.13 4.23
C VAL A 90 -1.93 13.32 5.52
N ALA A 91 -2.92 13.38 6.41
CA ALA A 91 -2.91 12.59 7.64
C ALA A 91 -2.84 11.07 7.36
N TYR A 92 -3.56 10.61 6.32
CA TYR A 92 -3.49 9.24 5.85
C TYR A 92 -2.09 8.85 5.35
N LEU A 93 -1.46 9.69 4.52
CA LEU A 93 -0.12 9.44 3.98
C LEU A 93 0.96 9.54 5.05
N LEU A 94 0.80 10.38 6.08
CA LEU A 94 1.73 10.45 7.21
C LEU A 94 1.79 9.14 7.99
N VAL A 95 0.67 8.43 8.14
CA VAL A 95 0.67 7.08 8.74
C VAL A 95 1.47 6.10 7.89
N TRP A 96 1.32 6.16 6.57
CA TRP A 96 2.11 5.34 5.64
C TRP A 96 3.59 5.71 5.63
N ALA A 97 3.91 7.00 5.70
CA ALA A 97 5.28 7.49 5.83
C ALA A 97 5.94 6.96 7.12
N ALA A 98 5.21 6.99 8.25
CA ALA A 98 5.68 6.43 9.52
C ALA A 98 5.93 4.91 9.43
N ALA A 99 5.11 4.17 8.69
CA ALA A 99 5.34 2.75 8.40
C ALA A 99 6.61 2.50 7.57
N GLY A 100 7.14 3.53 6.91
CA GLY A 100 8.42 3.48 6.22
C GLY A 100 9.61 3.30 7.16
N LEU A 101 9.51 3.67 8.44
CA LEU A 101 10.57 3.47 9.44
C LEU A 101 10.88 1.97 9.68
N PRO A 102 9.90 1.13 10.09
CA PRO A 102 10.14 -0.31 10.20
C PRO A 102 10.45 -0.95 8.85
N ALA A 103 9.87 -0.46 7.75
CA ALA A 103 10.19 -0.96 6.41
C ALA A 103 11.65 -0.69 6.02
N TYR A 104 12.20 0.47 6.38
CA TYR A 104 13.61 0.80 6.18
C TYR A 104 14.50 -0.11 7.03
N ALA A 105 14.18 -0.29 8.30
CA ALA A 105 14.93 -1.19 9.18
C ALA A 105 14.95 -2.63 8.62
N LEU A 106 13.80 -3.12 8.14
CA LEU A 106 13.68 -4.40 7.44
C LEU A 106 14.56 -4.41 6.19
N ALA A 107 14.47 -3.40 5.33
CA ALA A 107 15.26 -3.30 4.11
C ALA A 107 16.78 -3.30 4.39
N VAL A 108 17.24 -2.60 5.43
CA VAL A 108 18.64 -2.64 5.86
C VAL A 108 19.02 -4.06 6.29
N GLY A 109 18.17 -4.73 7.08
CA GLY A 109 18.40 -6.12 7.50
C GLY A 109 18.49 -7.10 6.32
N LEU A 110 17.60 -6.96 5.35
CA LEU A 110 17.60 -7.77 4.12
C LEU A 110 18.80 -7.50 3.24
N GLY A 111 19.24 -6.24 3.14
CA GLY A 111 20.49 -5.89 2.46
C GLY A 111 21.72 -6.57 3.06
N ARG A 112 21.76 -6.72 4.39
CA ARG A 112 22.81 -7.49 5.08
C ARG A 112 22.65 -9.00 4.87
N ALA A 113 21.42 -9.49 4.81
CA ALA A 113 21.15 -10.91 4.55
C ALA A 113 21.52 -11.33 3.11
N ALA A 114 21.55 -10.39 2.17
CA ALA A 114 21.92 -10.65 0.78
C ALA A 114 23.38 -11.09 0.60
N SER A 115 24.27 -10.82 1.57
CA SER A 115 25.65 -11.33 1.58
C SER A 115 25.83 -12.66 2.33
N LEU A 116 24.75 -13.24 2.84
CA LEU A 116 24.75 -14.55 3.52
C LEU A 116 24.53 -15.69 2.51
N PRO A 117 24.77 -16.96 2.89
CA PRO A 117 24.56 -18.10 2.00
C PRO A 117 23.14 -18.15 1.43
N ALA A 118 22.98 -18.64 0.20
CA ALA A 118 21.70 -18.69 -0.52
C ALA A 118 20.57 -19.39 0.26
N ALA A 119 20.91 -20.38 1.10
CA ALA A 119 19.96 -21.03 2.00
C ALA A 119 19.30 -20.05 2.99
N THR A 120 20.05 -19.03 3.45
CA THR A 120 19.54 -17.98 4.35
C THR A 120 18.54 -17.08 3.62
N GLY A 121 18.85 -16.64 2.39
CA GLY A 121 17.93 -15.85 1.57
C GLY A 121 16.62 -16.59 1.31
N THR A 122 16.71 -17.89 1.02
CA THR A 122 15.55 -18.77 0.84
C THR A 122 14.72 -18.91 2.13
N ALA A 123 15.37 -19.11 3.28
CA ALA A 123 14.69 -19.19 4.57
C ALA A 123 13.99 -17.87 4.95
N VAL A 124 14.62 -16.73 4.69
CA VAL A 124 14.03 -15.39 4.91
C VAL A 124 12.83 -15.18 3.97
N ALA A 125 12.94 -15.57 2.71
CA ALA A 125 11.82 -15.52 1.76
C ALA A 125 10.64 -16.37 2.21
N ALA A 126 10.91 -17.62 2.63
CA ALA A 126 9.90 -18.51 3.19
C ALA A 126 9.22 -17.89 4.41
N ALA A 127 9.99 -17.27 5.32
CA ALA A 127 9.45 -16.59 6.49
C ALA A 127 8.56 -15.38 6.11
N VAL A 128 8.98 -14.56 5.13
CA VAL A 128 8.20 -13.42 4.62
C VAL A 128 6.86 -13.88 4.05
N PHE A 129 6.89 -14.90 3.20
CA PHE A 129 5.69 -15.50 2.62
C PHE A 129 4.78 -16.12 3.69
N ALA A 130 5.36 -16.85 4.66
CA ALA A 130 4.62 -17.47 5.75
C ALA A 130 3.94 -16.43 6.66
N VAL A 131 4.67 -15.40 7.09
CA VAL A 131 4.12 -14.29 7.90
C VAL A 131 2.96 -13.62 7.18
N SER A 132 3.13 -13.37 5.87
CA SER A 132 2.07 -12.76 5.08
C SER A 132 0.84 -13.67 4.98
N GLY A 133 1.05 -14.95 4.66
CA GLY A 133 -0.01 -15.94 4.52
C GLY A 133 -0.78 -16.17 5.81
N VAL A 134 -0.08 -16.36 6.93
CA VAL A 134 -0.70 -16.51 8.26
C VAL A 134 -1.51 -15.27 8.60
N TYR A 135 -0.94 -14.06 8.44
CA TYR A 135 -1.66 -12.83 8.74
C TYR A 135 -2.93 -12.68 7.91
N GLN A 136 -2.86 -12.96 6.60
CA GLN A 136 -4.01 -12.91 5.68
C GLN A 136 -5.16 -13.81 6.11
N LEU A 137 -4.87 -14.94 6.77
CA LEU A 137 -5.84 -15.91 7.25
C LEU A 137 -6.35 -15.64 8.67
N THR A 138 -5.86 -14.58 9.34
CA THR A 138 -6.24 -14.30 10.73
C THR A 138 -7.61 -13.62 10.86
N PRO A 139 -8.35 -13.89 11.97
CA PRO A 139 -9.52 -13.11 12.34
C PRO A 139 -9.21 -11.63 12.63
N LEU A 140 -7.94 -11.31 12.93
CA LEU A 140 -7.49 -9.93 13.13
C LEU A 140 -7.52 -9.14 11.81
N LYS A 141 -6.95 -9.72 10.73
CA LYS A 141 -7.02 -9.14 9.38
C LYS A 141 -8.47 -8.92 8.95
N ASP A 142 -9.33 -9.90 9.16
CA ASP A 142 -10.75 -9.81 8.81
C ASP A 142 -11.47 -8.64 9.53
N ARG A 143 -11.24 -8.48 10.83
CA ARG A 143 -11.79 -7.36 11.62
C ARG A 143 -11.22 -6.02 11.17
N CYS A 144 -9.92 -5.97 10.90
CA CYS A 144 -9.23 -4.77 10.43
C CYS A 144 -9.76 -4.34 9.06
N LEU A 145 -9.90 -5.28 8.11
CA LEU A 145 -10.44 -5.03 6.78
C LEU A 145 -11.90 -4.56 6.84
N ALA A 146 -12.73 -5.18 7.68
CA ALA A 146 -14.12 -4.75 7.86
C ALA A 146 -14.21 -3.29 8.35
N ARG A 147 -13.33 -2.87 9.27
CA ARG A 147 -13.24 -1.48 9.74
C ARG A 147 -12.65 -0.55 8.69
N CYS A 148 -11.66 -0.99 7.93
CA CYS A 148 -11.09 -0.23 6.82
C CYS A 148 -12.14 0.06 5.72
N ARG A 149 -13.09 -0.86 5.51
CA ARG A 149 -14.16 -0.73 4.52
C ARG A 149 -15.38 0.06 5.00
N SER A 150 -15.51 0.31 6.31
CA SER A 150 -16.71 0.94 6.89
C SER A 150 -16.53 2.44 7.13
N PRO A 151 -17.13 3.31 6.30
CA PRO A 151 -17.05 4.76 6.45
C PRO A 151 -17.94 5.28 7.59
N ILE A 152 -19.03 4.59 7.93
CA ILE A 152 -20.01 5.04 8.94
C ILE A 152 -19.37 5.14 10.32
N GLY A 153 -18.54 4.16 10.69
CA GLY A 153 -17.81 4.20 11.96
C GLY A 153 -16.88 5.40 12.08
N LEU A 154 -16.29 5.84 10.96
CA LEU A 154 -15.45 7.03 10.90
C LEU A 154 -16.28 8.30 11.07
N MET A 155 -17.42 8.38 10.38
CA MET A 155 -18.32 9.52 10.43
C MET A 155 -18.85 9.73 11.86
N LEU A 156 -19.38 8.67 12.49
CA LEU A 156 -19.93 8.74 13.84
C LEU A 156 -18.85 9.07 14.88
N ARG A 157 -17.67 8.43 14.78
CA ARG A 157 -16.57 8.62 15.76
C ARG A 157 -16.03 10.05 15.78
N TYR A 158 -15.95 10.70 14.61
CA TYR A 158 -15.33 12.01 14.48
C TYR A 158 -16.32 13.15 14.25
N ALA A 159 -17.63 12.89 14.27
CA ALA A 159 -18.67 13.89 14.03
C ALA A 159 -18.60 15.09 14.99
N SER A 160 -18.22 14.86 16.25
CA SER A 160 -18.17 15.87 17.31
C SER A 160 -16.93 16.78 17.27
N TYR A 161 -15.91 16.45 16.47
CA TYR A 161 -14.70 17.25 16.40
C TYR A 161 -14.88 18.46 15.46
N PRO A 162 -14.40 19.66 15.85
CA PRO A 162 -14.52 20.85 15.02
C PRO A 162 -13.41 20.94 13.96
N GLY A 163 -13.77 21.51 12.81
CA GLY A 163 -12.85 21.99 11.78
C GLY A 163 -11.80 20.97 11.31
N LEU A 164 -10.56 21.43 11.18
CA LEU A 164 -9.42 20.66 10.65
C LEU A 164 -9.09 19.41 11.47
N SER A 165 -9.31 19.48 12.79
CA SER A 165 -8.97 18.39 13.72
C SER A 165 -9.77 17.12 13.43
N ARG A 166 -11.01 17.27 12.96
CA ARG A 166 -11.86 16.17 12.52
C ARG A 166 -11.24 15.42 11.34
N ASP A 167 -10.80 16.16 10.32
CA ASP A 167 -10.29 15.60 9.08
C ASP A 167 -8.91 14.94 9.28
N LEU A 168 -8.05 15.54 10.10
CA LEU A 168 -6.76 14.95 10.52
C LEU A 168 -6.97 13.61 11.24
N ARG A 169 -7.83 13.58 12.25
CA ARG A 169 -8.09 12.36 13.04
C ARG A 169 -8.76 11.29 12.18
N ALA A 170 -9.69 11.68 11.31
CA ALA A 170 -10.34 10.78 10.39
C ALA A 170 -9.34 10.15 9.40
N GLY A 171 -8.45 10.96 8.82
CA GLY A 171 -7.39 10.51 7.91
C GLY A 171 -6.40 9.57 8.60
N ALA A 172 -5.89 9.94 9.77
CA ALA A 172 -4.97 9.12 10.55
C ALA A 172 -5.60 7.79 10.99
N HIS A 173 -6.84 7.81 11.45
CA HIS A 173 -7.57 6.59 11.83
C HIS A 173 -7.76 5.66 10.63
N HIS A 174 -8.20 6.20 9.48
CA HIS A 174 -8.33 5.39 8.28
C HIS A 174 -6.97 4.85 7.80
N GLY A 175 -5.91 5.68 7.88
CA GLY A 175 -4.54 5.27 7.61
C GLY A 175 -4.09 4.10 8.47
N ALA A 176 -4.38 4.14 9.77
CA ALA A 176 -4.00 3.07 10.70
C ALA A 176 -4.71 1.74 10.40
N PHE A 177 -6.01 1.75 10.08
CA PHE A 177 -6.73 0.53 9.66
C PHE A 177 -6.29 0.05 8.28
N CYS A 178 -5.99 0.97 7.36
CA CYS A 178 -5.47 0.65 6.04
C CYS A 178 -4.11 -0.05 6.14
N LEU A 179 -3.18 0.53 6.89
CA LEU A 179 -1.89 -0.07 7.20
C LEU A 179 -2.07 -1.42 7.92
N GLY A 180 -2.88 -1.45 8.98
CA GLY A 180 -3.14 -2.66 9.75
C GLY A 180 -3.71 -3.79 8.88
N CYS A 181 -4.54 -3.51 7.89
CA CYS A 181 -5.07 -4.56 7.03
C CYS A 181 -4.14 -4.92 5.87
N CYS A 182 -3.17 -4.10 5.49
CA CYS A 182 -2.34 -4.32 4.29
C CYS A 182 -0.85 -4.51 4.56
N TRP A 183 -0.36 -4.31 5.79
CA TRP A 183 1.07 -4.37 6.09
C TRP A 183 1.72 -5.69 5.67
N SER A 184 1.01 -6.82 5.85
CA SER A 184 1.50 -8.14 5.47
C SER A 184 1.77 -8.26 3.97
N LEU A 185 0.96 -7.60 3.14
CA LEU A 185 1.17 -7.52 1.69
C LEU A 185 2.34 -6.60 1.35
N MET A 186 2.62 -5.58 2.16
CA MET A 186 3.80 -4.73 1.97
C MET A 186 5.08 -5.48 2.30
N VAL A 187 5.04 -6.41 3.27
CA VAL A 187 6.18 -7.30 3.54
C VAL A 187 6.48 -8.20 2.34
N LEU A 188 5.50 -8.58 1.52
CA LEU A 188 5.77 -9.35 0.30
C LEU A 188 6.63 -8.59 -0.72
N LEU A 189 6.60 -7.25 -0.73
CA LEU A 189 7.51 -6.46 -1.56
C LEU A 189 8.99 -6.71 -1.22
N ALA A 190 9.31 -7.10 0.01
CA ALA A 190 10.68 -7.50 0.35
C ALA A 190 11.11 -8.79 -0.37
N ALA A 191 10.22 -9.78 -0.49
CA ALA A 191 10.52 -11.03 -1.19
C ALA A 191 10.63 -10.83 -2.72
N PHE A 192 9.78 -9.99 -3.29
CA PHE A 192 9.79 -9.71 -4.73
C PHE A 192 10.77 -8.61 -5.16
N GLY A 193 11.28 -7.82 -4.20
CA GLY A 193 12.06 -6.61 -4.42
C GLY A 193 11.19 -5.36 -4.32
N LEU A 194 11.59 -4.38 -3.48
CA LEU A 194 10.78 -3.22 -3.11
C LEU A 194 10.32 -2.40 -4.33
N MET A 195 11.12 -2.33 -5.39
CA MET A 195 10.83 -1.60 -6.64
C MET A 195 10.43 -2.50 -7.80
N ASN A 196 10.05 -3.74 -7.53
CA ASN A 196 9.48 -4.59 -8.56
C ASN A 196 8.10 -4.06 -8.95
N LEU A 197 8.04 -3.28 -10.04
CA LEU A 197 6.81 -2.63 -10.51
C LEU A 197 5.68 -3.64 -10.78
N TRP A 198 6.00 -4.84 -11.26
CA TRP A 198 5.00 -5.90 -11.45
C TRP A 198 4.40 -6.35 -10.12
N ALA A 199 5.24 -6.60 -9.11
CA ALA A 199 4.77 -6.93 -7.77
C ALA A 199 3.93 -5.80 -7.18
N MET A 200 4.34 -4.54 -7.36
CA MET A 200 3.57 -3.38 -6.92
C MET A 200 2.19 -3.31 -7.57
N VAL A 201 2.08 -3.51 -8.88
CA VAL A 201 0.80 -3.50 -9.61
C VAL A 201 -0.11 -4.63 -9.12
N VAL A 202 0.43 -5.85 -9.01
CA VAL A 202 -0.33 -7.02 -8.53
C VAL A 202 -0.82 -6.80 -7.10
N LEU A 203 0.04 -6.35 -6.19
CA LEU A 203 -0.34 -6.10 -4.81
C LEU A 203 -1.33 -4.94 -4.68
N ALA A 204 -1.18 -3.88 -5.47
CA ALA A 204 -2.16 -2.79 -5.51
C ALA A 204 -3.54 -3.28 -5.99
N ALA A 205 -3.57 -4.14 -7.01
CA ALA A 205 -4.80 -4.76 -7.50
C ALA A 205 -5.45 -5.66 -6.43
N VAL A 206 -4.66 -6.51 -5.76
CA VAL A 206 -5.11 -7.34 -4.64
C VAL A 206 -5.70 -6.49 -3.52
N ILE A 207 -4.99 -5.45 -3.08
CA ILE A 207 -5.45 -4.57 -2.01
C ILE A 207 -6.75 -3.85 -2.37
N THR A 208 -6.84 -3.39 -3.63
CA THR A 208 -8.04 -2.76 -4.16
C THR A 208 -9.20 -3.77 -4.18
N ALA A 209 -8.96 -5.01 -4.63
CA ALA A 209 -9.96 -6.06 -4.63
C ALA A 209 -10.42 -6.43 -3.21
N GLU A 210 -9.51 -6.56 -2.24
CA GLU A 210 -9.87 -6.83 -0.84
C GLU A 210 -10.78 -5.74 -0.24
N LYS A 211 -10.51 -4.47 -0.58
CA LYS A 211 -11.22 -3.32 -0.02
C LYS A 211 -12.52 -3.01 -0.74
N LEU A 212 -12.58 -3.21 -2.05
CA LEU A 212 -13.71 -2.78 -2.88
C LEU A 212 -14.62 -3.93 -3.30
N ALA A 213 -14.12 -5.17 -3.44
CA ALA A 213 -14.96 -6.28 -3.90
C ALA A 213 -15.95 -6.75 -2.82
N PRO A 214 -17.17 -7.19 -3.20
CA PRO A 214 -18.11 -7.81 -2.27
C PRO A 214 -17.48 -8.99 -1.53
N ALA A 215 -16.76 -9.85 -2.26
CA ALA A 215 -16.05 -11.02 -1.75
C ALA A 215 -14.61 -10.74 -1.30
N GLY A 216 -14.29 -9.52 -0.84
CA GLY A 216 -12.91 -9.15 -0.44
C GLY A 216 -12.26 -10.06 0.62
N ARG A 217 -13.06 -10.74 1.46
CA ARG A 217 -12.56 -11.76 2.40
C ARG A 217 -12.06 -13.01 1.69
N LEU A 218 -12.75 -13.44 0.62
CA LEU A 218 -12.30 -14.56 -0.19
C LEU A 218 -10.97 -14.22 -0.89
N VAL A 219 -10.85 -13.00 -1.41
CA VAL A 219 -9.58 -12.50 -1.98
C VAL A 219 -8.45 -12.61 -0.95
N ALA A 220 -8.64 -12.09 0.26
CA ALA A 220 -7.63 -12.16 1.32
C ALA A 220 -7.25 -13.61 1.66
N ARG A 221 -8.23 -14.53 1.75
CA ARG A 221 -7.98 -15.95 2.00
C ARG A 221 -7.21 -16.62 0.87
N THR A 222 -7.61 -16.39 -0.38
CA THR A 222 -6.90 -16.94 -1.55
C THR A 222 -5.46 -16.46 -1.58
N VAL A 223 -5.23 -15.17 -1.33
CA VAL A 223 -3.88 -14.60 -1.23
C VAL A 223 -3.11 -15.21 -0.07
N GLY A 224 -3.77 -15.41 1.08
CA GLY A 224 -3.16 -16.06 2.24
C GLY A 224 -2.69 -17.48 1.94
N VAL A 225 -3.55 -18.31 1.35
CA VAL A 225 -3.21 -19.68 0.91
C VAL A 225 -2.09 -19.66 -0.13
N ALA A 226 -2.17 -18.77 -1.12
CA ALA A 226 -1.13 -18.62 -2.13
C ALA A 226 0.22 -18.23 -1.51
N SER A 227 0.24 -17.32 -0.53
CA SER A 227 1.45 -16.96 0.20
C SER A 227 2.02 -18.13 1.01
N ILE A 228 1.19 -18.96 1.66
CA ILE A 228 1.69 -20.18 2.32
C ILE A 228 2.26 -21.17 1.31
N ALA A 229 1.60 -21.35 0.15
CA ALA A 229 2.12 -22.20 -0.91
C ALA A 229 3.47 -21.69 -1.43
N LEU A 230 3.64 -20.37 -1.60
CA LEU A 230 4.92 -19.77 -1.96
C LEU A 230 5.99 -19.97 -0.89
N ALA A 231 5.62 -19.90 0.39
CA ALA A 231 6.55 -20.15 1.50
C ALA A 231 7.16 -21.55 1.47
N VAL A 232 6.38 -22.52 1.02
CA VAL A 232 6.83 -23.90 0.84
C VAL A 232 7.60 -23.99 -0.49
N ALA A 233 7.01 -23.55 -1.60
CA ALA A 233 7.57 -23.67 -2.95
C ALA A 233 8.97 -23.05 -3.13
N VAL A 234 9.30 -21.98 -2.40
CA VAL A 234 10.57 -21.26 -2.55
C VAL A 234 11.80 -22.12 -2.23
N PHE A 235 11.66 -23.21 -1.46
CA PHE A 235 12.77 -24.14 -1.19
C PHE A 235 13.21 -24.93 -2.43
N TRP A 236 12.31 -25.17 -3.38
CA TRP A 236 12.64 -25.84 -4.65
C TRP A 236 12.79 -24.86 -5.81
N VAL A 237 12.13 -23.71 -5.73
CA VAL A 237 12.17 -22.66 -6.75
C VAL A 237 12.56 -21.33 -6.11
N PRO A 238 13.84 -21.09 -5.80
CA PRO A 238 14.29 -19.86 -5.16
C PRO A 238 13.91 -18.61 -5.97
N ALA A 239 13.85 -18.72 -7.30
CA ALA A 239 13.47 -17.63 -8.21
C ALA A 239 12.07 -17.03 -7.94
N LEU A 240 11.23 -17.67 -7.12
CA LEU A 240 9.96 -17.10 -6.64
C LEU A 240 10.15 -15.87 -5.75
N ALA A 241 11.34 -15.67 -5.17
CA ALA A 241 11.68 -14.54 -4.32
C ALA A 241 12.91 -13.76 -4.84
N PRO A 242 12.81 -13.15 -6.04
CA PRO A 242 13.97 -12.57 -6.73
C PRO A 242 14.65 -11.45 -5.92
N GLY A 243 13.92 -10.78 -5.01
CA GLY A 243 14.49 -9.76 -4.12
C GLY A 243 15.42 -10.31 -3.03
N LEU A 244 15.39 -11.62 -2.79
CA LEU A 244 16.15 -12.30 -1.71
C LEU A 244 17.04 -13.44 -2.20
N THR A 245 16.75 -14.02 -3.37
CA THR A 245 17.45 -15.20 -3.91
C THR A 245 18.13 -14.94 -5.25
N GLY A 246 17.80 -13.84 -5.94
CA GLY A 246 18.22 -13.55 -7.32
C GLY A 246 19.71 -13.24 -7.50
N GLY A 247 20.48 -13.08 -6.42
CA GLY A 247 21.93 -12.80 -6.48
C GLY A 247 22.80 -14.02 -6.83
N GLY A 248 22.24 -15.23 -6.90
CA GLY A 248 23.02 -16.47 -7.08
C GLY A 248 23.25 -16.94 -8.52
N THR A 249 22.63 -16.32 -9.53
CA THR A 249 22.64 -16.86 -10.92
C THR A 249 23.63 -16.21 -11.88
N THR A 250 24.53 -15.33 -11.43
CA THR A 250 25.58 -14.74 -12.29
C THR A 250 26.93 -15.45 -12.18
N GLY A 251 26.94 -16.75 -11.89
CA GLY A 251 28.16 -17.53 -11.73
C GLY A 251 28.00 -18.98 -12.16
N MET A 252 27.62 -19.22 -13.41
CA MET A 252 27.92 -20.44 -14.17
C MET A 252 28.12 -20.05 -15.64
#